data_AF-A0A7S2RP69-F1
#
_entry.id   AF-A0A7S2RP69-F1
#
_cell.length_a   1.000
_cell.length_b   1.000
_cell.length_c   1.000
_cell.angle_alpha   90.00
_cell.angle_beta   90.00
_cell.angle_gamma   90.00
#
_symmetry.space_group_name_H-M   'P 1'
#
loop_
_entity.id
_entity.type
_entity.pdbx_description
1 polymer ?
#
loop_
_entity_poly.entity_id
_entity_poly.type
_entity_poly.pdbx_seq_one_letter_code
_entity_poly.pdbx_strand_id
1 'polypeptide(L)'
;IAEGAIIVNCTAKNIVAGKNAILYNLIDDSDEGIVAGEGDVIVSVTEESGEMMELRSKHSICGGKAWKEIVAGNKLTFEEVMVKNFNSNVTKIEQKRKELF
;
A
#
# COMPACT_ATOMS: atom_id res chain seq x y z
N ILE A 1 -16.45 -10.37 7.76
CA ILE A 1 -15.81 -9.36 6.89
C ILE A 1 -15.12 -8.37 7.82
N ALA A 2 -13.86 -7.98 7.54
CA ALA A 2 -13.04 -7.03 8.31
C ALA A 2 -12.77 -7.36 9.80
N GLU A 3 -12.91 -8.62 10.23
CA GLU A 3 -12.61 -9.02 11.62
C GLU A 3 -11.11 -8.82 11.90
N GLY A 4 -10.78 -7.94 12.85
CA GLY A 4 -9.40 -7.61 13.19
C GLY A 4 -8.62 -6.89 12.08
N ALA A 5 -9.29 -6.45 11.01
CA ALA A 5 -8.64 -5.72 9.93
C ALA A 5 -8.33 -4.27 10.35
N ILE A 6 -7.21 -3.75 9.88
CA ILE A 6 -6.80 -2.35 10.07
C ILE A 6 -6.85 -1.68 8.69
N ILE A 7 -7.68 -0.65 8.56
CA ILE A 7 -7.86 0.07 7.29
C ILE A 7 -7.69 1.56 7.58
N VAL A 8 -6.66 2.18 7.00
CA VAL A 8 -6.29 3.57 7.31
C VAL A 8 -6.06 4.35 6.02
N ASN A 9 -6.73 5.49 5.85
CA ASN A 9 -6.55 6.36 4.68
C ASN A 9 -6.73 5.61 3.34
N CYS A 10 -7.80 4.82 3.25
CA CYS A 10 -8.16 4.08 2.04
C CYS A 10 -9.45 4.66 1.45
N THR A 11 -9.46 4.92 0.15
CA THR A 11 -10.63 5.43 -0.59
C THR A 11 -10.92 4.50 -1.75
N ALA A 12 -12.10 3.89 -1.76
CA ALA A 12 -12.58 3.06 -2.85
C ALA A 12 -14.12 2.98 -2.86
N LYS A 13 -14.71 2.59 -4.01
CA LYS A 13 -16.15 2.32 -4.11
C LYS A 13 -16.58 1.16 -3.21
N ASN A 14 -15.70 0.18 -3.03
CA ASN A 14 -15.90 -0.98 -2.18
C ASN A 14 -14.57 -1.40 -1.54
N ILE A 15 -14.61 -1.91 -0.29
CA ILE A 15 -13.44 -2.45 0.39
C ILE A 15 -13.81 -3.80 1.01
N VAL A 16 -13.19 -4.87 0.52
CA VAL A 16 -13.31 -6.22 1.05
C VAL A 16 -12.01 -6.59 1.75
N ALA A 17 -12.00 -6.50 3.08
CA ALA A 17 -10.87 -6.90 3.90
C ALA A 17 -11.11 -8.26 4.57
N GLY A 18 -10.21 -9.20 4.31
CA GLY A 18 -10.11 -10.47 5.02
C GLY A 18 -9.73 -10.28 6.49
N LYS A 19 -9.83 -11.37 7.27
CA LYS A 19 -9.48 -11.35 8.69
C LYS A 19 -8.03 -10.89 8.88
N ASN A 20 -7.79 -10.00 9.86
CA ASN A 20 -6.46 -9.48 10.19
C ASN A 20 -5.69 -8.85 9.00
N ALA A 21 -6.37 -8.39 7.96
CA ALA A 21 -5.74 -7.66 6.86
C ALA A 21 -5.34 -6.24 7.30
N ILE A 22 -4.28 -5.69 6.72
CA ILE A 22 -3.77 -4.34 7.01
C ILE A 22 -3.67 -3.58 5.70
N LEU A 23 -4.50 -2.56 5.53
CA LEU A 23 -4.61 -1.76 4.32
C LEU A 23 -4.35 -0.30 4.67
N TYR A 24 -3.43 0.36 3.97
CA TYR A 24 -3.22 1.78 4.20
C TYR A 24 -2.76 2.58 2.99
N ASN A 25 -3.19 3.84 2.94
CA ASN A 25 -2.87 4.81 1.89
C ASN A 25 -3.30 4.42 0.46
N LEU A 26 -4.31 3.56 0.32
CA LEU A 26 -4.80 3.08 -0.98
C LEU A 26 -5.86 4.01 -1.57
N ILE A 27 -5.81 4.22 -2.88
CA ILE A 27 -6.88 4.85 -3.65
C ILE A 27 -7.20 3.92 -4.82
N ASP A 28 -8.46 3.55 -4.98
CA ASP A 28 -8.94 2.66 -6.03
C ASP A 28 -10.29 3.18 -6.58
N ASP A 29 -10.33 3.52 -7.85
CA ASP A 29 -11.51 4.05 -8.56
C ASP A 29 -12.26 2.99 -9.39
N SER A 30 -11.78 1.74 -9.40
CA SER A 30 -12.45 0.61 -10.05
C SER A 30 -13.79 0.27 -9.39
N ASP A 31 -14.68 -0.38 -10.12
CA ASP A 31 -15.98 -0.83 -9.59
C ASP A 31 -15.81 -1.98 -8.59
N GLU A 32 -14.78 -2.80 -8.75
CA GLU A 32 -14.41 -3.88 -7.85
C GLU A 32 -13.93 -3.36 -6.49
N GLY A 33 -13.17 -2.26 -6.49
CA GLY A 33 -12.55 -1.65 -5.33
C GLY A 33 -11.43 -2.50 -4.72
N ILE A 34 -11.07 -2.20 -3.48
CA ILE A 34 -9.94 -2.83 -2.81
C ILE A 34 -10.35 -4.21 -2.29
N VAL A 35 -9.67 -5.27 -2.75
CA VAL A 35 -9.87 -6.64 -2.26
C VAL A 35 -8.59 -7.17 -1.63
N ALA A 36 -8.69 -7.56 -0.36
CA ALA A 36 -7.61 -8.12 0.43
C ALA A 36 -8.06 -9.43 1.10
N GLY A 37 -7.24 -10.48 0.97
CA GLY A 37 -7.43 -11.76 1.64
C GLY A 37 -7.05 -11.71 3.12
N GLU A 38 -7.19 -12.86 3.80
CA GLU A 38 -6.77 -13.00 5.19
C GLU A 38 -5.28 -12.70 5.35
N GLY A 39 -4.98 -11.82 6.30
CA GLY A 39 -3.64 -11.40 6.66
C GLY A 39 -2.86 -10.64 5.59
N ASP A 40 -3.51 -10.22 4.51
CA ASP A 40 -2.87 -9.36 3.50
C ASP A 40 -2.45 -8.04 4.11
N VAL A 41 -1.27 -7.58 3.72
CA VAL A 41 -0.79 -6.23 4.00
C VAL A 41 -0.60 -5.53 2.66
N ILE A 42 -1.36 -4.47 2.41
CA ILE A 42 -1.32 -3.74 1.14
C ILE A 42 -1.18 -2.24 1.44
N VAL A 43 -0.20 -1.61 0.79
CA VAL A 43 0.04 -0.17 0.88
C VAL A 43 0.30 0.41 -0.50
N SER A 44 -0.13 1.64 -0.73
CA SER A 44 0.36 2.44 -1.86
C SER A 44 1.38 3.46 -1.39
N VAL A 45 2.50 3.52 -2.11
CA VAL A 45 3.56 4.52 -1.96
C VAL A 45 3.44 5.49 -3.13
N THR A 46 3.28 6.78 -2.83
CA THR A 46 3.13 7.83 -3.84
C THR A 46 4.45 8.55 -4.05
N GLU A 47 4.91 8.60 -5.30
CA GLU A 47 6.11 9.34 -5.70
C GLU A 47 5.80 10.84 -5.88
N GLU A 48 6.84 11.69 -5.96
CA GLU A 48 6.65 13.15 -6.18
C GLU A 48 5.91 13.46 -7.49
N SER A 49 5.97 12.57 -8.48
CA SER A 49 5.23 12.68 -9.74
C SER A 49 3.72 12.48 -9.58
N GLY A 50 3.28 11.91 -8.44
CA GLY A 50 1.92 11.44 -8.19
C GLY A 50 1.69 9.99 -8.61
N GLU A 51 2.67 9.34 -9.24
CA GLU A 51 2.60 7.91 -9.54
C GLU A 51 2.52 7.11 -8.24
N MET A 52 1.63 6.12 -8.22
CA MET A 52 1.41 5.25 -7.08
C MET A 52 1.93 3.85 -7.37
N MET A 53 2.72 3.33 -6.43
CA MET A 53 3.17 1.95 -6.45
C MET A 53 2.50 1.20 -5.31
N GLU A 54 1.78 0.15 -5.65
CA GLU A 54 1.26 -0.79 -4.66
C GLU A 54 2.37 -1.76 -4.21
N LEU A 55 2.48 -1.95 -2.90
CA LEU A 55 3.39 -2.87 -2.25
C LEU A 55 2.57 -3.85 -1.39
N ARG A 56 2.79 -5.14 -1.62
CA ARG A 56 2.06 -6.24 -0.97
C ARG A 56 2.96 -7.04 -0.02
N SER A 57 2.37 -7.59 1.04
CA SER A 57 2.99 -8.53 1.96
C SER A 57 1.91 -9.33 2.71
N LYS A 58 2.31 -10.11 3.70
CA LYS A 58 1.44 -10.84 4.65
C LYS A 58 1.84 -10.51 6.07
N HIS A 59 0.90 -10.53 7.02
CA HIS A 59 1.23 -10.33 8.44
C HIS A 59 2.21 -11.38 8.99
N SER A 60 2.32 -12.53 8.31
CA SER A 60 3.22 -13.63 8.67
C SER A 60 4.66 -13.39 8.21
N ILE A 61 4.89 -12.39 7.35
CA ILE A 61 6.21 -12.03 6.84
C ILE A 61 6.82 -10.99 7.78
N CYS A 62 7.98 -11.33 8.35
CA CYS A 62 8.77 -10.38 9.13
C CYS A 62 9.56 -9.47 8.18
N GLY A 63 9.14 -8.21 8.05
CA GLY A 63 9.78 -7.23 7.16
C GLY A 63 11.26 -6.98 7.45
N GLY A 64 11.71 -7.16 8.69
CA GLY A 64 13.14 -7.06 9.04
C GLY A 64 13.99 -8.22 8.53
N LYS A 65 13.39 -9.39 8.27
CA LYS A 65 14.07 -10.55 7.67
C LYS A 65 14.00 -10.52 6.15
N ALA A 66 12.82 -10.20 5.61
CA ALA A 66 12.57 -10.13 4.17
C ALA A 66 12.96 -8.76 3.54
N TRP A 67 13.70 -7.91 4.25
CA TRP A 67 13.96 -6.52 3.89
C TRP A 67 14.52 -6.34 2.45
N LYS A 68 15.38 -7.28 2.03
CA LYS A 68 16.05 -7.30 0.73
C LYS A 68 15.50 -8.38 -0.21
N GLU A 69 14.36 -8.96 0.12
CA GLU A 69 13.73 -10.03 -0.66
C GLU A 69 12.51 -9.48 -1.41
N ILE A 70 12.29 -9.99 -2.63
CA ILE A 70 11.04 -9.74 -3.35
C ILE A 70 9.99 -10.69 -2.76
N VAL A 71 8.94 -10.11 -2.19
CA VAL A 71 7.82 -10.84 -1.60
C VAL A 71 6.51 -10.53 -2.31
N ALA A 72 5.55 -11.45 -2.23
CA ALA A 72 4.16 -11.23 -2.67
C ALA A 72 4.00 -10.70 -4.12
N GLY A 73 4.95 -11.02 -5.01
CA GLY A 73 4.92 -10.58 -6.41
C GLY A 73 5.27 -9.10 -6.63
N ASN A 74 5.83 -8.42 -5.63
CA ASN A 74 6.29 -7.04 -5.77
C ASN A 74 7.38 -6.93 -6.85
N LYS A 75 7.48 -5.76 -7.47
CA LYS A 75 8.57 -5.47 -8.43
C LYS A 75 9.89 -5.11 -7.74
N LEU A 76 9.81 -4.58 -6.53
CA LEU A 76 10.94 -4.07 -5.73
C LEU A 76 10.90 -4.70 -4.34
N THR A 77 12.07 -4.81 -3.73
CA THR A 77 12.25 -5.14 -2.30
C THR A 77 11.81 -3.97 -1.42
N PHE A 78 11.62 -4.22 -0.12
CA PHE A 78 11.31 -3.14 0.83
C PHE A 78 12.44 -2.11 0.92
N GLU A 79 13.70 -2.56 0.86
CA GLU A 79 14.87 -1.69 0.82
C GLU A 79 14.86 -0.75 -0.39
N GLU A 80 14.62 -1.29 -1.59
CA GLU A 80 14.62 -0.49 -2.83
C GLU A 80 13.49 0.55 -2.83
N VAL A 81 12.30 0.19 -2.34
CA VAL A 81 11.19 1.16 -2.18
C VAL A 81 11.57 2.25 -1.18
N MET A 82 12.18 1.90 -0.05
CA MET A 82 12.63 2.88 0.95
C MET A 82 13.68 3.82 0.36
N VAL A 83 14.71 3.28 -0.30
CA VAL A 83 15.78 4.07 -0.94
C VAL A 83 15.20 5.01 -2.00
N LYS A 84 14.27 4.53 -2.83
CA LYS A 84 13.61 5.35 -3.86
C LYS A 84 12.84 6.53 -3.26
N ASN A 85 12.22 6.34 -2.09
CA ASN A 85 11.38 7.35 -1.44
C ASN A 85 12.08 8.13 -0.32
N PHE A 86 13.34 7.81 0.02
CA PHE A 86 14.03 8.32 1.20
C PHE A 86 14.11 9.85 1.26
N ASN A 87 14.29 10.50 0.10
CA ASN A 87 14.41 11.95 -0.02
C ASN A 87 13.15 12.63 -0.60
N SER A 88 12.04 11.91 -0.71
CA SER A 88 10.83 12.46 -1.31
C SER A 88 10.22 13.57 -0.45
N ASN A 89 9.80 14.65 -1.10
CA ASN A 89 9.15 15.78 -0.47
C ASN A 89 7.65 15.51 -0.30
N VAL A 90 7.25 15.21 0.94
CA VAL A 90 5.85 14.93 1.29
C VAL A 90 4.88 16.07 0.98
N THR A 91 5.33 17.32 1.02
CA THR A 91 4.48 18.48 0.67
C THR A 91 4.18 18.50 -0.83
N LYS A 92 5.16 18.18 -1.69
CA LYS A 92 4.94 18.06 -3.13
C LYS A 92 4.03 16.89 -3.46
N ILE A 93 4.24 15.74 -2.81
CA ILE A 93 3.38 14.56 -2.98
C ILE A 93 1.93 14.92 -2.64
N GLU A 94 1.70 15.59 -1.52
CA GLU A 94 0.35 15.99 -1.08
C GLU A 94 -0.29 17.00 -2.05
N GLN A 95 0.48 17.98 -2.55
CA GLN A 95 0.01 18.90 -3.60
C GLN A 95 -0.40 18.12 -4.85
N LYS A 96 0.43 17.18 -5.29
CA LYS A 96 0.16 16.38 -6.48
C LYS A 96 -1.06 15.48 -6.33
N ARG A 97 -1.28 14.91 -5.13
CA ARG A 97 -2.48 14.13 -4.82
C ARG A 97 -3.75 14.95 -4.96
N LYS A 98 -3.77 16.20 -4.46
CA LYS A 98 -4.93 17.12 -4.60
C LYS A 98 -5.22 17.56 -6.04
N GLU A 99 -4.22 17.49 -6.92
CA GLU A 99 -4.41 17.78 -8.34
C GLU A 99 -5.03 16.59 -9.09
N LEU A 100 -4.77 15.37 -8.62
CA LEU A 100 -5.15 14.13 -9.32
C LEU A 100 -6.46 13.53 -8.80
N PHE A 101 -6.82 13.79 -7.54
CA PHE A 101 -8.00 13.25 -6.84
C PHE A 101 -8.74 14.35 -6.09
#